data_AF-A0A7S2CNW0-F1
#
_entry.id   AF-A0A7S2CNW0-F1
#
_cell.length_a   1.000
_cell.length_b   1.000
_cell.length_c   1.000
_cell.angle_alpha   90.00
_cell.angle_beta   90.00
_cell.angle_gamma   90.00
#
_symmetry.space_group_name_H-M   'P 1'
#
loop_
_entity.id
_entity.type
_entity.pdbx_description
1 polymer ?
#
loop_
_entity_poly.entity_id
_entity_poly.type
_entity_poly.pdbx_seq_one_letter_code
_entity_poly.pdbx_strand_id
1 'polypeptide(L)'
;MIEVGGNDLFGGSTQPPREAVVSAYVELLQLVRSLRPSPCLLLAVVCRLDTPMYEAGMAVHPYLPPEGSSPSTLQPSTSPHDLVYECTEAAVARYMEKSGDQHVRVISAPDAQMRWPDDGGGVEHWGASGQRKFAEGLRQAIEELPSELTAPFFSQPHSSALQNK
;
A
#
# COMPACT_ATOMS: atom_id res chain seq x y z
N MET A 1 9.33 2.98 0.64
CA MET A 1 8.13 2.43 -0.03
C MET A 1 7.87 1.05 0.55
N ILE A 2 6.61 0.74 0.86
CA ILE A 2 6.13 -0.54 1.36
C ILE A 2 4.96 -0.94 0.46
N GLU A 3 5.11 -2.02 -0.30
CA GLU A 3 4.07 -2.56 -1.18
C GLU A 3 3.87 -4.03 -0.83
N VAL A 4 2.85 -4.30 -0.02
CA VAL A 4 2.49 -5.63 0.51
C VAL A 4 0.97 -5.69 0.74
N GLY A 5 0.39 -6.87 0.94
CA GLY A 5 -1.02 -7.04 1.25
C GLY A 5 -1.80 -7.89 0.23
N GLY A 6 -1.45 -7.83 -1.05
CA GLY A 6 -2.12 -8.63 -2.10
C GLY A 6 -2.04 -10.13 -1.82
N ASN A 7 -0.84 -10.64 -1.58
CA ASN A 7 -0.63 -12.06 -1.27
C ASN A 7 -1.19 -12.46 0.10
N ASP A 8 -1.20 -11.55 1.07
CA ASP A 8 -1.76 -11.81 2.40
C ASP A 8 -3.28 -12.08 2.31
N LEU A 9 -3.98 -11.34 1.45
CA LEU A 9 -5.42 -11.45 1.28
C LEU A 9 -5.86 -12.50 0.25
N PHE A 10 -5.02 -12.81 -0.74
CA PHE A 10 -5.42 -13.63 -1.89
C PHE A 10 -4.44 -14.76 -2.27
N GLY A 11 -3.26 -14.83 -1.66
CA GLY A 11 -2.25 -15.85 -1.97
C GLY A 11 -2.41 -17.17 -1.21
N GLY A 12 -3.24 -17.20 -0.17
CA GLY A 12 -3.50 -18.39 0.65
C GLY A 12 -4.78 -19.13 0.28
N SER A 13 -4.96 -20.34 0.83
CA SER A 13 -6.20 -21.13 0.71
C SER A 13 -7.37 -20.58 1.52
N THR A 14 -7.10 -19.60 2.40
CA THR A 14 -8.09 -18.99 3.28
C THR A 14 -7.69 -17.55 3.52
N GLN A 15 -8.62 -16.63 3.30
CA GLN A 15 -8.41 -15.22 3.56
C GLN A 15 -8.36 -14.96 5.08
N PRO A 16 -7.34 -14.24 5.58
CA PRO A 16 -7.27 -13.87 6.99
C PRO A 16 -8.36 -12.83 7.36
N PRO A 17 -8.76 -12.74 8.63
CA PRO A 17 -9.63 -11.66 9.10
C PRO A 17 -9.00 -10.28 8.84
N ARG A 18 -9.79 -9.28 8.43
CA ARG A 18 -9.31 -7.89 8.18
C ARG A 18 -8.50 -7.33 9.33
N GLU A 19 -8.98 -7.51 10.56
CA GLU A 19 -8.30 -7.01 11.76
C GLU A 19 -6.90 -7.62 11.95
N ALA A 20 -6.69 -8.87 11.53
CA ALA A 20 -5.38 -9.51 11.58
C ALA A 20 -4.42 -8.88 10.55
N VAL A 21 -4.90 -8.61 9.34
CA VAL A 21 -4.13 -7.91 8.29
C VAL A 21 -3.77 -6.50 8.72
N VAL A 22 -4.75 -5.74 9.22
CA VAL A 22 -4.54 -4.37 9.72
C VAL A 22 -3.54 -4.36 10.87
N SER A 23 -3.66 -5.26 11.84
CA SER A 23 -2.74 -5.34 12.98
C SER A 23 -1.31 -5.69 12.55
N ALA A 24 -1.15 -6.68 11.67
CA ALA A 24 0.15 -7.05 11.13
C ALA A 24 0.80 -5.89 10.36
N TYR A 25 0.02 -5.12 9.60
CA TYR A 25 0.53 -3.96 8.88
C TYR A 25 0.94 -2.83 9.83
N VAL A 26 0.22 -2.60 10.94
CA VAL A 26 0.63 -1.65 11.98
C VAL A 26 1.96 -2.07 12.61
N GLU A 27 2.14 -3.35 12.92
CA GLU A 27 3.41 -3.88 13.45
C GLU A 27 4.56 -3.69 12.44
N LEU A 28 4.30 -3.90 11.15
CA LEU A 28 5.27 -3.63 10.09
C LEU A 28 5.66 -2.14 10.05
N LEU A 29 4.70 -1.22 10.15
CA LEU A 29 4.98 0.23 10.18
C LEU A 29 5.83 0.61 11.40
N GLN A 30 5.51 0.06 12.57
CA GLN A 30 6.31 0.26 13.79
C GLN A 30 7.73 -0.25 13.64
N LEU A 31 7.91 -1.45 13.08
CA LEU A 31 9.21 -2.04 12.82
C LEU A 31 10.01 -1.17 11.83
N VAL A 32 9.43 -0.79 10.70
CA VAL A 32 10.09 0.07 9.71
C VAL A 32 10.47 1.41 10.33
N ARG A 33 9.58 2.05 11.10
CA ARG A 33 9.88 3.32 11.78
C ARG A 33 11.00 3.19 12.80
N SER A 34 11.09 2.07 13.52
CA SER A 34 12.20 1.82 14.46
C SER A 34 13.56 1.78 13.77
N LEU A 35 13.60 1.32 12.51
CA LEU A 35 14.80 1.24 11.68
C LEU A 35 15.03 2.50 10.83
N ARG A 36 13.96 3.26 10.55
CA ARG A 36 13.94 4.48 9.73
C ARG A 36 13.20 5.59 10.47
N PRO A 37 13.82 6.21 11.49
CA PRO A 37 13.16 7.22 12.30
C PRO A 37 12.66 8.42 11.48
N SER A 38 11.66 9.10 12.04
CA SER A 38 11.17 10.39 11.55
C SER A 38 12.33 11.38 11.40
N PRO A 39 12.36 12.26 10.37
CA PRO A 39 11.24 12.58 9.48
C PRO A 39 11.00 11.62 8.31
N CYS A 40 11.78 10.55 8.10
CA CYS A 40 11.73 9.74 6.88
C CYS A 40 10.30 9.43 6.39
N LEU A 41 9.95 9.90 5.19
CA LEU A 41 8.62 9.67 4.60
C LEU A 41 8.46 8.18 4.25
N LEU A 42 7.44 7.54 4.82
CA LEU A 42 7.04 6.18 4.49
C LEU A 42 5.83 6.22 3.56
N LEU A 43 5.99 5.58 2.40
CA LEU A 43 4.93 5.44 1.39
C LEU A 43 4.41 4.00 1.45
N ALA A 44 3.17 3.84 1.93
CA ALA A 44 2.42 2.60 1.86
C ALA A 44 1.70 2.55 0.50
N VAL A 45 2.22 1.76 -0.42
CA VAL A 45 1.79 1.76 -1.82
C VAL A 45 0.89 0.57 -2.08
N VAL A 46 -0.26 0.84 -2.69
CA VAL A 46 -1.23 -0.17 -3.12
C VAL A 46 -1.24 -0.18 -4.65
N CYS A 47 -0.76 -1.28 -5.22
CA CYS A 47 -0.74 -1.50 -6.66
C CYS A 47 -2.11 -1.98 -7.16
N ARG A 48 -2.32 -1.91 -8.48
CA ARG A 48 -3.50 -2.50 -9.09
C ARG A 48 -3.42 -4.03 -9.02
N LEU A 49 -4.55 -4.63 -8.65
CA LEU A 49 -4.73 -6.07 -8.46
C LEU A 49 -5.84 -6.62 -9.35
N ASP A 50 -6.04 -6.04 -10.53
CA ASP A 50 -6.95 -6.54 -11.57
C ASP A 50 -6.26 -7.55 -12.49
N THR A 51 -5.48 -8.46 -11.91
CA THR A 51 -4.99 -9.64 -12.63
C THR A 51 -5.95 -10.81 -12.38
N PRO A 52 -6.08 -11.75 -13.35
CA PRO A 52 -6.95 -12.91 -13.20
C PRO A 52 -6.78 -13.67 -11.89
N MET A 53 -5.55 -13.76 -11.35
CA MET A 53 -5.30 -14.40 -10.05
C MET A 53 -6.10 -13.74 -8.91
N TYR A 54 -6.02 -12.42 -8.79
CA TYR A 54 -6.65 -11.69 -7.69
C TYR A 54 -8.17 -11.59 -7.87
N GLU A 55 -8.65 -11.44 -9.11
CA GLU A 55 -10.08 -11.48 -9.42
C GLU A 55 -10.69 -12.86 -9.08
N ALA A 56 -9.99 -13.95 -9.42
CA ALA A 56 -10.40 -15.30 -9.04
C ALA A 56 -10.39 -15.49 -7.51
N GLY A 57 -9.41 -14.91 -6.81
CA GLY A 57 -9.34 -14.94 -5.35
C GLY A 57 -10.59 -14.34 -4.68
N MET A 58 -11.09 -13.20 -5.17
CA MET A 58 -12.33 -12.58 -4.70
C MET A 58 -13.59 -13.43 -4.98
N ALA A 59 -13.61 -14.16 -6.10
CA ALA A 59 -14.74 -15.02 -6.44
C ALA A 59 -14.83 -16.25 -5.52
N VAL A 60 -13.69 -16.78 -5.06
CA VAL A 60 -13.63 -17.95 -4.17
C VAL A 60 -13.84 -17.55 -2.70
N HIS A 61 -13.43 -16.33 -2.33
CA HIS A 61 -13.56 -15.80 -0.97
C HIS A 61 -14.27 -14.44 -1.00
N PRO A 62 -15.59 -14.40 -1.29
CA PRO A 62 -16.34 -13.17 -1.22
C PRO A 62 -16.34 -12.68 0.23
N TYR A 63 -15.85 -11.47 0.45
CA TYR A 63 -15.80 -10.90 1.79
C TYR A 63 -17.21 -10.65 2.32
N LEU A 64 -17.56 -11.29 3.44
CA LEU A 64 -18.81 -11.04 4.16
C LEU A 64 -18.50 -10.24 5.43
N PRO A 65 -19.27 -9.18 5.74
CA PRO A 65 -19.11 -8.46 7.00
C PRO A 65 -19.33 -9.40 8.20
N PRO A 66 -18.62 -9.22 9.32
CA PRO A 66 -18.78 -10.10 10.48
C PRO A 66 -20.22 -10.06 11.02
N GLU A 67 -20.75 -11.22 11.42
CA GLU A 67 -22.08 -11.33 12.03
C GLU A 67 -22.18 -10.42 13.27
N GLY A 68 -23.21 -9.57 13.31
CA GLY A 68 -23.44 -8.63 14.41
C GLY A 68 -22.79 -7.25 14.25
N SER A 69 -22.11 -6.99 13.13
CA SER A 69 -21.69 -5.64 12.77
C SER A 69 -22.93 -4.78 12.51
N SER A 70 -23.08 -3.66 13.23
CA SER A 70 -24.10 -2.65 12.91
C SER A 70 -23.99 -2.28 11.42
N PRO A 71 -25.10 -2.01 10.71
CA PRO A 71 -25.13 -1.67 9.28
C PRO A 71 -24.50 -0.30 8.94
N SER A 72 -23.51 0.15 9.71
CA SER A 72 -22.83 1.43 9.51
C SER A 72 -21.59 1.25 8.62
N THR A 73 -21.73 1.80 7.40
CA THR A 73 -20.77 2.50 6.53
C THR A 73 -19.68 1.78 5.75
N LEU A 74 -19.25 0.56 6.07
CA LEU A 74 -18.32 -0.16 5.18
C LEU A 74 -19.13 -0.92 4.11
N GLN A 75 -19.25 -0.32 2.92
CA GLN A 75 -19.72 -1.06 1.75
C GLN A 75 -18.77 -2.25 1.51
N PRO A 76 -19.29 -3.42 1.08
CA PRO A 76 -18.43 -4.53 0.69
C PRO A 76 -17.46 -4.03 -0.38
N SER A 77 -16.17 -4.27 -0.17
CA SER A 77 -15.12 -3.92 -1.13
C SER A 77 -15.43 -4.59 -2.47
N THR A 78 -15.50 -3.79 -3.52
CA THR A 78 -15.96 -4.24 -4.84
C THR A 78 -14.87 -4.85 -5.70
N SER A 79 -13.60 -4.72 -5.30
CA SER A 79 -12.45 -5.27 -6.00
C SER A 79 -11.33 -5.73 -5.03
N PRO A 80 -10.42 -6.62 -5.47
CA PRO A 80 -9.24 -7.00 -4.69
C PRO A 80 -8.38 -5.79 -4.29
N HIS A 81 -8.28 -4.81 -5.20
CA HIS A 81 -7.58 -3.54 -4.97
C HIS A 81 -8.22 -2.77 -3.81
N ASP A 82 -9.54 -2.56 -3.87
CA ASP A 82 -10.26 -1.80 -2.82
C ASP A 82 -10.04 -2.42 -1.44
N LEU A 83 -10.08 -3.75 -1.34
CA LEU A 83 -9.89 -4.44 -0.06
C LEU A 83 -8.49 -4.23 0.52
N VAL A 84 -7.44 -4.32 -0.32
CA VAL A 84 -6.06 -4.06 0.11
C VAL A 84 -5.88 -2.59 0.48
N TYR A 85 -6.50 -1.68 -0.28
CA TYR A 85 -6.46 -0.25 0.00
C TYR A 85 -7.13 0.08 1.34
N GLU A 86 -8.34 -0.40 1.58
CA GLU A 86 -9.06 -0.23 2.85
C GLU A 86 -8.24 -0.73 4.05
N CYS A 87 -7.65 -1.93 3.95
CA CYS A 87 -6.83 -2.49 5.03
C CYS A 87 -5.57 -1.66 5.28
N THR A 88 -4.91 -1.20 4.21
CA THR A 88 -3.71 -0.36 4.28
C THR A 88 -4.03 1.00 4.89
N GLU A 89 -5.13 1.64 4.47
CA GLU A 89 -5.59 2.92 4.99
C GLU A 89 -5.97 2.82 6.47
N ALA A 90 -6.73 1.79 6.86
CA ALA A 90 -7.07 1.54 8.26
C ALA A 90 -5.82 1.33 9.13
N ALA A 91 -4.81 0.61 8.62
CA ALA A 91 -3.55 0.39 9.33
C ALA A 91 -2.75 1.69 9.49
N VAL A 92 -2.61 2.47 8.42
CA VAL A 92 -1.90 3.76 8.47
C VAL A 92 -2.61 4.72 9.42
N ALA A 93 -3.92 4.87 9.34
CA ALA A 93 -4.70 5.72 10.24
C ALA A 93 -4.50 5.33 11.71
N ARG A 94 -4.62 4.02 12.02
CA ARG A 94 -4.42 3.49 13.38
C ARG A 94 -2.99 3.70 13.88
N TYR A 95 -1.99 3.52 13.01
CA TYR A 95 -0.60 3.79 13.35
C TYR A 95 -0.36 5.28 13.64
N MET A 96 -0.87 6.18 12.80
CA MET A 96 -0.73 7.63 12.97
C MET A 96 -1.40 8.11 14.26
N GLU A 97 -2.59 7.61 14.59
CA GLU A 97 -3.29 7.92 15.83
C GLU A 97 -2.48 7.53 17.07
N LYS A 98 -1.89 6.32 17.09
CA LYS A 98 -1.13 5.83 18.23
C LYS A 98 0.26 6.45 18.38
N SER A 99 0.94 6.71 17.28
CA SER A 99 2.34 7.15 17.27
C SER A 99 2.50 8.68 17.19
N GLY A 100 1.48 9.39 16.68
CA GLY A 100 1.57 10.80 16.32
C GLY A 100 2.39 11.07 15.05
N ASP A 101 2.88 10.04 14.36
CA ASP A 101 3.75 10.17 13.19
C ASP A 101 2.99 10.68 11.96
N GLN A 102 3.30 11.90 11.53
CA GLN A 102 2.68 12.55 10.38
C GLN A 102 3.39 12.25 9.05
N HIS A 103 4.42 11.40 9.02
CA HIS A 103 5.25 11.12 7.83
C HIS A 103 4.98 9.74 7.21
N VAL A 104 3.73 9.28 7.27
CA VAL A 104 3.27 8.06 6.58
C VAL A 104 2.12 8.42 5.64
N ARG A 105 2.18 8.00 4.38
CA ARG A 105 1.13 8.25 3.38
C ARG A 105 0.76 6.96 2.68
N VAL A 106 -0.54 6.78 2.46
CA VAL A 106 -1.04 5.76 1.54
C VAL A 106 -1.02 6.36 0.15
N ILE A 107 -0.42 5.64 -0.80
CA ILE A 107 -0.51 5.96 -2.22
C ILE A 107 -1.21 4.79 -2.89
N SER A 108 -2.37 5.04 -3.47
CA SER A 108 -2.98 4.14 -4.42
C SER A 108 -2.53 4.58 -5.81
N ALA A 109 -2.15 3.65 -6.69
CA ALA A 109 -1.87 3.95 -8.09
C ALA A 109 -3.00 3.46 -9.04
N PRO A 110 -4.29 3.77 -8.80
CA PRO A 110 -5.38 3.36 -9.68
C PRO A 110 -5.26 4.01 -11.06
N ASP A 111 -4.64 5.20 -11.14
CA ASP A 111 -4.52 6.00 -12.36
C ASP A 111 -3.37 5.60 -13.27
N ALA A 112 -2.60 4.54 -12.95
CA ALA A 112 -1.54 4.05 -13.82
C ALA A 112 -2.06 3.52 -15.18
N GLN A 113 -3.38 3.41 -15.39
CA GLN A 113 -4.00 2.91 -16.63
C GLN A 113 -3.43 1.56 -17.09
N MET A 114 -3.02 0.74 -16.12
CA MET A 114 -2.59 -0.63 -16.34
C MET A 114 -3.82 -1.47 -16.66
N ARG A 115 -3.73 -2.29 -17.70
CA ARG A 115 -4.83 -3.13 -18.18
C ARG A 115 -4.33 -4.54 -18.48
N TRP A 116 -5.01 -5.54 -17.95
CA TRP A 116 -4.78 -6.93 -18.33
C TRP A 116 -5.58 -7.28 -19.60
N PRO A 117 -5.04 -8.09 -20.53
CA PRO A 117 -3.69 -8.66 -20.57
C PRO A 117 -2.61 -7.75 -21.19
N ASP A 118 -2.98 -6.60 -21.76
CA ASP A 118 -2.10 -5.76 -22.58
C ASP A 118 -0.81 -5.29 -21.87
N ASP A 119 -0.90 -5.02 -20.57
CA ASP A 119 0.21 -4.64 -19.70
C ASP A 119 0.75 -5.79 -18.85
N GLY A 120 0.14 -6.97 -19.01
CA GLY A 120 0.46 -8.19 -18.29
C GLY A 120 1.81 -8.78 -18.67
N GLY A 121 2.33 -9.62 -17.78
CA GLY A 121 3.54 -10.39 -17.93
C GLY A 121 3.27 -11.88 -17.75
N GLY A 122 4.30 -12.62 -17.35
CA GLY A 122 4.16 -14.04 -17.01
C GLY A 122 3.69 -14.25 -15.58
N VAL A 123 3.02 -15.37 -15.34
CA VAL A 123 2.64 -15.84 -13.99
C VAL A 123 1.79 -14.79 -13.25
N GLU A 124 0.87 -14.14 -13.95
CA GLU A 124 -0.10 -13.20 -13.35
C GLU A 124 0.57 -11.96 -12.70
N HIS A 125 1.82 -11.66 -13.07
CA HIS A 125 2.51 -10.43 -12.72
C HIS A 125 2.38 -9.39 -13.84
N TRP A 126 2.44 -8.11 -13.47
CA TRP A 126 2.56 -7.02 -14.44
C TRP A 126 3.86 -7.13 -15.25
N GLY A 127 3.73 -7.01 -16.58
CA GLY A 127 4.85 -7.02 -17.50
C GLY A 127 5.60 -5.68 -17.51
N ALA A 128 6.61 -5.57 -18.37
CA ALA A 128 7.42 -4.36 -18.45
C ALA A 128 6.60 -3.09 -18.79
N SER A 129 5.55 -3.22 -19.61
CA SER A 129 4.63 -2.12 -19.91
C SER A 129 3.88 -1.67 -18.64
N GLY A 130 3.27 -2.63 -17.92
CA GLY A 130 2.57 -2.36 -16.67
C GLY A 130 3.46 -1.74 -15.60
N GLN A 131 4.69 -2.26 -15.43
CA GLN A 131 5.65 -1.71 -14.47
C GLN A 131 6.08 -0.27 -14.81
N ARG A 132 6.22 0.06 -16.10
CA ARG A 132 6.52 1.45 -16.51
C ARG A 132 5.36 2.39 -16.20
N LYS A 133 4.14 1.96 -16.50
CA LYS A 133 2.91 2.70 -16.19
C LYS A 133 2.74 2.91 -14.69
N PHE A 134 2.97 1.88 -13.89
CA PHE A 134 2.97 1.95 -12.43
C PHE A 134 4.00 2.95 -11.91
N ALA A 135 5.24 2.89 -12.40
CA ALA A 135 6.30 3.81 -11.99
C ALA A 135 5.95 5.27 -12.33
N GLU A 136 5.33 5.52 -13.48
CA GLU A 136 4.88 6.86 -13.88
C GLU A 136 3.74 7.37 -13.00
N GLY A 137 2.72 6.54 -12.73
CA GLY A 137 1.63 6.90 -11.83
C GLY A 137 2.11 7.15 -10.39
N LEU A 138 3.04 6.32 -9.90
CA LEU A 138 3.66 6.51 -8.59
C LEU A 138 4.50 7.80 -8.54
N ARG A 139 5.26 8.12 -9.59
CA ARG A 139 6.01 9.38 -9.69
C ARG A 139 5.07 10.59 -9.57
N GLN A 140 3.98 10.59 -10.32
CA GLN A 140 2.97 11.66 -10.28
C GLN A 140 2.35 11.79 -8.88
N ALA A 141 1.92 10.69 -8.27
CA ALA A 141 1.34 10.70 -6.93
C ALA A 141 2.32 11.21 -5.86
N ILE A 142 3.62 10.93 -5.99
CA ILE A 142 4.66 11.45 -5.09
C ILE A 142 4.85 12.96 -5.28
N GLU A 143 4.82 13.44 -6.53
CA GLU A 143 4.97 14.87 -6.87
C GLU A 143 3.80 15.72 -6.38
N GLU A 144 2.61 15.13 -6.24
CA GLU A 144 1.41 15.79 -5.72
C GLU A 144 1.35 15.85 -4.19
N LEU A 145 2.26 15.17 -3.47
CA LEU A 145 2.30 15.23 -2.01
C LEU A 145 2.64 16.65 -1.52
N PRO A 146 2.05 17.10 -0.39
CA PRO A 146 2.36 18.39 0.21
C PRO A 146 3.88 18.61 0.35
N SER A 147 4.37 19.76 -0.12
CA SER A 147 5.79 20.09 -0.14
C SER A 147 6.43 20.06 1.25
N GLU A 148 5.68 20.31 2.31
CA GLU A 148 6.13 20.22 3.70
C GLU A 148 6.63 18.81 4.08
N LEU A 149 6.12 17.77 3.41
CA LEU A 149 6.49 16.37 3.63
C LEU A 149 7.71 15.94 2.80
N THR A 150 8.05 16.69 1.76
CA THR A 150 9.15 16.39 0.83
C THR A 150 10.34 17.35 1.00
N ALA A 151 10.09 18.59 1.45
CA ALA A 151 11.06 19.66 1.65
C ALA A 151 12.26 19.34 2.57
N PRO A 152 12.11 18.66 3.73
CA PRO A 152 13.25 18.38 4.60
C PRO A 152 14.25 17.37 4.01
N PHE A 153 13.92 16.70 2.91
CA PHE A 153 14.78 15.69 2.28
C PHE A 153 15.65 16.22 1.13
N PHE A 154 15.23 17.31 0.48
CA PHE A 154 15.93 17.87 -0.68
C PHE A 154 16.81 19.10 -0.35
N SER A 155 16.78 19.56 0.90
CA SER A 155 17.46 20.81 1.32
C SER A 155 18.71 20.61 2.18
N GLN A 156 19.08 19.37 2.52
CA GLN A 156 20.34 19.09 3.20
C GLN A 156 21.40 18.68 2.17
N PRO A 157 22.43 19.51 1.88
CA PRO A 157 23.57 19.02 1.13
C PRO A 157 24.16 17.85 1.93
N HIS A 158 24.34 16.69 1.27
CA HIS A 158 25.11 15.59 1.84
C HIS A 158 26.50 16.13 2.18
N SER A 159 26.68 16.57 3.43
CA SER A 159 27.99 16.89 3.96
C SER A 159 28.78 15.60 3.92
N SER A 160 29.74 15.57 3.02
CA SER A 160 30.70 14.50 2.81
C SER A 160 31.56 14.36 4.07
N ALA A 161 31.02 13.68 5.09
CA ALA A 161 31.78 13.17 6.22
C ALA A 161 32.53 11.89 5.80
N LEU A 162 33.36 12.02 4.75
CA LEU A 162 34.55 11.21 4.56
C LEU A 162 35.73 12.13 4.82
N GLN A 163 35.99 12.39 6.10
CA GLN A 163 37.28 12.88 6.55
C GLN A 163 37.76 12.01 7.70
N ASN A 164 38.75 11.18 7.35
CA ASN A 164 39.85 10.67 8.19
C ASN A 164 39.48 9.90 9.46
N LYS A 165 39.60 8.56 9.39
CA LYS A 165 40.52 7.80 10.23
C LYS A 165 41.14 6.67 9.44
#